data_AF-A0A928ZZK0-F1
#
_entry.id   AF-A0A928ZZK0-F1
#
_cell.length_a   1.000
_cell.length_b   1.000
_cell.length_c   1.000
_cell.angle_alpha   90.00
_cell.angle_beta   90.00
_cell.angle_gamma   90.00
#
_symmetry.space_group_name_H-M   'P 1'
#
loop_
_entity.id
_entity.type
_entity.pdbx_description
1 polymer ?
#
loop_
_entity_poly.entity_id
_entity_poly.type
_entity_poly.pdbx_seq_one_letter_code
_entity_poly.pdbx_strand_id
1 'polypeptide(L)' 'MAREQVVKLYREAQTNTNLRNTLSAAPSPESFVAMANQRGFSFTIKEWQEMTKFSVEELDCEVSEIPGI' A
#
# COMPACT_ATOMS: atom_id res chain seq x y z
N MET A 1 4.49 15.02 0.18
CA MET A 1 5.72 14.33 0.62
C MET A 1 5.50 12.82 0.71
N ALA A 2 5.02 12.24 1.82
CA ALA A 2 4.91 10.76 1.93
C ALA A 2 3.79 10.14 1.09
N ARG A 3 2.63 10.81 0.93
CA ARG A 3 1.56 10.30 0.07
C ARG A 3 2.02 10.06 -1.37
N GLU A 4 2.78 11.01 -1.91
CA GLU A 4 3.33 10.92 -3.26
C GLU A 4 4.30 9.75 -3.41
N GLN A 5 5.10 9.45 -2.37
CA GLN A 5 6.02 8.31 -2.37
C GLN A 5 5.28 6.97 -2.35
N VAL A 6 4.21 6.86 -1.56
CA VAL A 6 3.36 5.65 -1.53
C VAL A 6 2.64 5.44 -2.87
N VAL A 7 2.11 6.52 -3.47
CA VAL A 7 1.47 6.45 -4.80
C VAL A 7 2.48 6.08 -5.88
N LYS A 8 3.69 6.64 -5.82
CA LYS A 8 4.78 6.31 -6.75
C LYS A 8 5.21 4.85 -6.61
N LEU A 9 5.33 4.35 -5.37
CA LEU A 9 5.59 2.93 -5.09
C LEU A 9 4.50 2.04 -5.67
N TYR A 10 3.23 2.40 -5.50
CA TYR A 10 2.10 1.66 -6.07
C TYR A 10 2.13 1.64 -7.59
N ARG A 11 2.47 2.78 -8.22
CA ARG A 11 2.58 2.89 -9.69
C ARG A 11 3.75 2.06 -10.24
N GLU A 12 4.89 2.09 -9.55
CA GLU A 12 6.02 1.23 -9.88
C GLU A 12 5.70 -0.23 -9.63
N ALA A 13 4.98 -0.58 -8.55
CA ALA A 13 4.57 -1.96 -8.29
C ALA A 13 3.58 -2.48 -9.34
N GLN A 14 2.73 -1.62 -9.90
CA GLN A 14 1.82 -1.98 -11.00
C GLN A 14 2.56 -2.25 -12.32
N THR A 15 3.61 -1.48 -12.60
CA THR A 15 4.42 -1.65 -13.83
C THR A 15 5.54 -2.69 -13.66
N ASN A 16 5.90 -3.02 -12.43
CA ASN A 16 7.06 -3.83 -12.11
C ASN A 16 6.66 -5.00 -11.18
N THR A 17 6.30 -6.13 -11.79
CA THR A 17 5.79 -7.32 -11.07
C THR A 17 6.77 -7.86 -10.04
N ASN A 18 8.08 -7.71 -10.29
CA ASN A 18 9.12 -8.10 -9.33
C ASN A 18 9.07 -7.25 -8.05
N LEU A 19 8.86 -5.94 -8.19
CA LEU A 19 8.68 -5.03 -7.05
C LEU A 19 7.42 -5.43 -6.28
N ARG A 20 6.31 -5.69 -6.99
CA ARG A 20 5.06 -6.12 -6.37
C ARG A 20 5.22 -7.40 -5.55
N ASN A 21 5.87 -8.42 -6.12
CA ASN A 21 6.10 -9.69 -5.42
C ASN A 21 7.06 -9.53 -4.23
N THR A 22 8.07 -8.67 -4.35
CA THR A 22 8.98 -8.36 -3.25
C THR A 22 8.24 -7.70 -2.09
N LEU A 23 7.41 -6.70 -2.40
CA LEU A 23 6.61 -5.98 -1.42
C LEU A 23 5.50 -6.86 -0.82
N SER A 24 4.88 -7.75 -1.60
CA SER A 24 3.86 -8.69 -1.11
C SER A 24 4.46 -9.83 -0.29
N ALA A 25 5.76 -10.10 -0.43
CA ALA A 25 6.49 -11.06 0.41
C ALA A 25 6.85 -10.49 1.78
N ALA A 26 6.62 -9.19 2.03
CA ALA A 26 6.85 -8.58 3.32
C ALA A 26 5.88 -9.19 4.37
N PRO A 27 6.40 -9.82 5.44
CA PRO A 27 5.56 -10.44 6.48
C PRO A 27 4.93 -9.40 7.41
N SER A 28 5.39 -8.16 7.37
CA SER A 28 4.93 -7.08 8.23
C SER A 28 4.99 -5.71 7.54
N PRO A 29 4.14 -4.74 7.96
CA PRO A 29 4.18 -3.36 7.49
C PRO A 29 5.56 -2.71 7.65
N GLU A 30 6.26 -3.03 8.74
CA GLU A 30 7.63 -2.58 8.98
C GLU A 30 8.59 -3.04 7.90
N SER A 31 8.50 -4.32 7.53
CA SER A 31 9.32 -4.90 6.45
C SER A 31 8.98 -4.26 5.11
N PHE A 32 7.70 -4.01 4.82
CA PHE A 32 7.27 -3.33 3.60
C PHE A 32 7.87 -1.93 3.48
N VAL A 33 7.76 -1.14 4.55
CA VAL A 33 8.29 0.23 4.59
C VAL A 33 9.81 0.23 4.51
N ALA A 34 10.50 -0.70 5.17
CA ALA A 34 11.94 -0.84 5.06
C ALA A 34 12.37 -1.16 3.61
N MET A 35 11.69 -2.10 2.94
CA MET A 35 11.95 -2.43 1.53
C MET A 35 11.68 -1.26 0.59
N ALA A 36 10.65 -0.46 0.84
CA ALA A 36 10.36 0.74 0.06
C ALA A 36 11.43 1.84 0.28
N ASN A 37 11.85 2.07 1.52
CA ASN A 37 12.92 3.02 1.84
C ASN A 37 14.25 2.63 1.18
N GLN A 38 14.59 1.33 1.15
CA GLN A 38 15.78 0.82 0.44
C GLN A 38 15.76 1.12 -1.06
N ARG A 39 14.57 1.29 -1.66
CA ARG A 39 14.41 1.62 -3.08
C ARG A 39 14.30 3.12 -3.35
N GLY A 40 14.45 3.96 -2.32
CA GLY A 40 14.40 5.42 -2.43
C GLY A 40 13.04 6.04 -2.17
N PHE A 41 12.06 5.26 -1.68
CA PHE A 41 10.77 5.81 -1.26
C PHE A 41 10.80 6.14 0.23
N SER A 42 10.89 7.43 0.56
CA SER A 42 10.93 7.89 1.94
C SER A 42 9.54 8.09 2.52
N PHE A 43 9.07 7.14 3.32
CA PHE A 43 7.86 7.26 4.13
C PHE A 43 7.93 6.33 5.35
N THR A 44 7.13 6.62 6.37
CA THR A 44 7.05 5.84 7.62
C THR A 44 5.89 4.85 7.60
N ILE A 45 5.94 3.87 8.52
CA ILE A 45 4.83 2.92 8.74
C ILE A 45 3.55 3.63 9.13
N LYS A 46 3.64 4.71 9.94
CA LYS A 46 2.46 5.50 10.31
C LYS A 46 1.80 6.11 9.09
N GLU A 47 2.58 6.74 8.21
CA GLU A 47 2.05 7.36 6.99
C GLU A 47 1.49 6.32 6.00
N TRP A 48 2.15 5.16 5.90
CA TRP A 48 1.65 4.03 5.11
C TRP A 48 0.35 3.47 5.69
N GLN A 49 0.28 3.26 7.01
CA GLN A 49 -0.92 2.80 7.69
C GLN A 49 -2.04 3.84 7.58
N GLU A 50 -1.77 5.13 7.71
CA GLU A 50 -2.79 6.16 7.51
C GLU A 50 -3.36 6.12 6.09
N MET A 51 -2.51 5.88 5.07
CA MET A 51 -2.95 5.74 3.68
C MET A 51 -3.72 4.46 3.40
N THR A 52 -3.23 3.31 3.88
CA THR A 52 -3.90 2.02 3.67
C THR A 52 -5.12 1.84 4.54
N LYS A 53 -5.12 2.39 5.76
CA LYS A 53 -6.29 2.40 6.65
C LYS A 53 -7.39 3.30 6.11
N PHE A 54 -7.05 4.45 5.53
CA PHE A 54 -8.02 5.23 4.74
C PHE A 54 -8.57 4.40 3.57
N SER A 55 -7.72 3.67 2.84
CA SER A 55 -8.21 2.79 1.77
C SER A 55 -9.08 1.65 2.27
N VAL A 56 -8.86 1.11 3.48
CA VAL A 56 -9.68 0.02 4.06
C VAL A 56 -11.00 0.56 4.62
N GLU A 57 -11.01 1.73 5.28
CA GLU A 57 -12.26 2.35 5.74
C GLU A 57 -13.12 2.87 4.56
N GLU A 58 -12.54 3.21 3.40
CA GLU A 58 -13.30 3.47 2.17
C GLU A 58 -13.71 2.19 1.41
N LEU A 59 -12.95 1.09 1.51
CA LEU A 59 -13.31 -0.21 0.90
C LEU A 59 -14.37 -0.99 1.70
N ASP A 60 -14.48 -0.76 3.02
CA ASP A 60 -15.54 -1.38 3.84
C ASP A 60 -16.91 -0.68 3.64
N CYS A 61 -16.94 0.47 2.96
CA CYS A 61 -18.19 1.11 2.55
C CYS A 61 -18.72 0.65 1.18
N GLU A 62 -17.97 -0.12 0.38
CA GLU A 62 -18.45 -0.71 -0.89
C GLU A 62 -18.64 -2.25 -0.80
N VAL A 63 -18.82 -2.79 0.41
CA VAL A 63 -19.44 -4.12 0.62
C VAL A 63 -20.71 -3.95 1.45
N SER A 64 -21.52 -2.94 1.14
CA SER A 64 -22.93 -2.91 1.54
C SER A 64 -23.80 -3.14 0.31
N GLU A 65 -24.60 -4.20 0.40
CA GLU A 65 -25.65 -4.60 -0.53
C GLU A 65 -25.18 -5.15 -1.88
N ILE A 66 -25.00 -6.48 -1.95
CA ILE A 66 -25.63 -7.22 -3.04
C ILE A 66 -27.09 -7.40 -2.60
N PRO A 67 -28.05 -6.58 -3.06
CA PRO A 67 -29.44 -6.85 -2.80
C PRO A 67 -29.86 -8.03 -3.68
N GLY A 68 -30.36 -9.07 -3.01
CA GLY A 68 -31.29 -10.08 -3.50
C GLY A 68 -31.10 -10.62 -4.93
N ILE A 69 -30.63 -11.87 -5.01
CA ILE A 69 -31.25 -12.89 -5.86
C ILE A 69 -31.07 -14.27 -5.25
#